data_AF-A0A0F9AT64-F1
#
_entry.id   AF-A0A0F9AT64-F1
#
_cell.length_a   1.000
_cell.length_b   1.000
_cell.length_c   1.000
_cell.angle_alpha   90.00
_cell.angle_beta   90.00
_cell.angle_gamma   90.00
#
_symmetry.space_group_name_H-M   'P 1'
#
loop_
_entity.id
_entity.type
_entity.pdbx_description
1 polymer ?
#
loop_
_entity_poly.entity_id
_entity_poly.type
_entity_poly.pdbx_seq_one_letter_code
_entity_poly.pdbx_strand_id
1 'polypeptide(L)'
;MAYDALYLHIKGMLEDGETIPTPSKLEDIMADPDYSEAAAILVVTVSGTKPRSIRVNITVPEDMLHKIDAVAKQRGMSRSSFLVHAAQNAITSRQKSQSM
;
A
#
# COMPACT_ATOMS: atom_id res chain seq x y z
N MET A 1 5.23 12.34 18.95
CA MET A 1 4.05 12.33 19.86
C MET A 1 2.73 12.28 19.11
N ALA A 2 2.32 13.32 18.35
CA ALA A 2 1.04 13.29 17.61
C ALA A 2 0.98 12.15 16.57
N TYR A 3 2.05 11.94 15.82
CA TYR A 3 2.19 10.82 14.88
C TYR A 3 2.06 9.45 15.58
N ASP A 4 2.81 9.24 16.66
CA ASP A 4 2.86 7.95 17.37
C ASP A 4 1.53 7.60 18.03
N ALA A 5 0.83 8.62 18.57
CA ALA A 5 -0.51 8.46 19.14
C ALA A 5 -1.55 8.08 18.06
N LEU A 6 -1.52 8.77 16.91
CA LEU A 6 -2.40 8.45 15.79
C LEU A 6 -2.12 7.05 15.23
N TYR A 7 -0.84 6.69 15.10
CA TYR A 7 -0.40 5.36 14.66
C TYR A 7 -0.95 4.27 15.58
N LEU A 8 -0.79 4.43 16.89
CA LEU A 8 -1.25 3.46 17.89
C LEU A 8 -2.76 3.29 17.84
N HIS A 9 -3.50 4.40 17.73
CA HIS A 9 -4.96 4.38 17.69
C HIS A 9 -5.49 3.68 16.43
N ILE A 10 -4.97 4.01 15.25
CA ILE A 10 -5.34 3.35 13.98
C ILE A 10 -5.05 1.84 14.05
N LYS A 11 -3.93 1.46 14.67
CA LYS A 11 -3.58 0.04 14.86
C LYS A 11 -4.60 -0.69 15.72
N GLY A 12 -5.06 -0.07 16.82
CA GLY A 12 -6.12 -0.61 17.67
C GLY A 12 -7.43 -0.79 16.92
N MET A 13 -7.89 0.24 16.20
CA MET A 13 -9.11 0.19 15.38
C MET A 13 -9.06 -0.97 14.36
N LEU A 14 -7.90 -1.19 13.71
CA LEU A 14 -7.72 -2.31 12.78
C LEU A 14 -7.75 -3.68 13.46
N GLU A 15 -7.22 -3.78 14.69
CA GLU A 15 -7.25 -5.03 15.48
C GLU A 15 -8.67 -5.36 15.95
N ASP A 16 -9.47 -4.34 16.26
CA ASP A 16 -10.86 -4.46 16.68
C ASP A 16 -11.84 -4.59 15.49
N GLY A 17 -11.36 -4.50 14.25
CA GLY A 17 -12.16 -4.62 13.03
C GLY A 17 -13.03 -3.40 12.72
N GLU A 18 -12.72 -2.25 13.32
CA GLU A 18 -13.42 -1.00 13.12
C GLU A 18 -13.04 -0.34 11.79
N THR A 19 -13.99 0.42 11.23
CA THR A 19 -13.75 1.18 10.00
C THR A 19 -12.97 2.44 10.30
N ILE A 20 -11.82 2.62 9.65
CA ILE A 20 -11.05 3.86 9.73
C ILE A 20 -11.84 4.98 9.04
N PRO A 21 -12.09 6.12 9.71
CA PRO A 21 -12.81 7.24 9.12
C PRO A 21 -12.01 7.85 7.96
N THR A 22 -12.72 8.40 6.98
CA THR A 22 -12.10 9.16 5.91
C THR A 22 -11.47 10.45 6.47
N PRO A 23 -10.26 10.84 6.01
CA PRO A 23 -9.67 12.11 6.43
C PRO A 23 -10.56 13.31 6.09
N SER A 24 -10.69 14.24 7.02
CA SER A 24 -11.32 15.54 6.77
C SER A 24 -10.45 16.40 5.85
N LYS A 25 -11.07 17.36 5.16
CA LYS A 25 -10.34 18.35 4.38
C LYS A 25 -9.74 19.41 5.30
N LEU A 26 -8.62 20.01 4.87
CA LEU A 26 -7.98 21.05 5.67
C LEU A 26 -8.85 22.31 5.77
N GLU A 27 -9.57 22.64 4.69
CA GLU A 27 -10.43 23.82 4.62
C GLU A 27 -11.56 23.75 5.65
N ASP A 28 -12.14 22.55 5.86
CA ASP A 28 -13.21 22.32 6.83
C ASP A 28 -12.69 22.54 8.27
N ILE A 29 -11.44 22.16 8.55
CA ILE A 29 -10.79 22.33 9.86
C ILE A 29 -10.44 23.80 10.12
N MET A 30 -9.92 24.50 9.12
CA MET A 30 -9.54 25.92 9.26
C MET A 30 -10.74 26.85 9.38
N ALA A 31 -11.91 26.44 8.90
CA ALA A 31 -13.15 27.20 8.99
C ALA A 31 -13.84 27.08 10.36
N ASP A 32 -13.42 26.14 11.22
CA ASP A 32 -14.01 25.92 12.53
C ASP A 32 -13.40 26.89 13.58
N PRO A 33 -14.22 27.75 14.23
CA PRO A 33 -13.75 28.67 15.27
C PRO A 33 -13.04 27.99 16.44
N ASP A 34 -13.39 26.73 16.75
CA ASP A 34 -12.80 25.97 17.84
C ASP A 34 -11.32 25.61 17.58
N TYR A 35 -10.87 25.70 16.32
CA TYR A 35 -9.49 25.43 15.90
C TYR A 35 -8.73 26.69 15.45
N SER A 36 -9.27 27.89 15.71
CA SER A 36 -8.72 29.18 15.26
C SER A 36 -7.27 29.46 15.70
N GLU A 37 -6.84 28.93 16.85
CA GLU A 37 -5.47 29.06 17.38
C GLU A 37 -4.62 27.77 17.16
N ALA A 38 -5.14 26.78 16.45
CA ALA A 38 -4.49 25.48 16.28
C ALA A 38 -3.54 25.43 15.07
N ALA A 39 -2.40 24.78 15.23
CA ALA A 39 -1.52 24.44 14.11
C ALA A 39 -1.98 23.12 13.47
N ALA A 40 -2.38 23.16 12.19
CA ALA A 40 -2.75 21.96 11.45
C ALA A 40 -1.51 21.11 11.13
N ILE A 41 -1.52 19.84 11.55
CA ILE A 41 -0.47 18.85 11.25
C ILE A 41 -1.02 17.86 10.24
N LEU A 42 -0.47 17.85 9.02
CA LEU A 42 -0.80 16.86 8.01
C LEU A 42 -0.02 15.56 8.29
N VAL A 43 -0.68 14.53 8.79
CA VAL A 43 -0.07 13.21 8.96
C VAL A 43 -0.35 12.35 7.72
N VAL A 44 0.67 12.23 6.86
CA VAL A 44 0.60 11.41 5.65
C VAL A 44 0.80 9.94 6.01
N THR A 45 -0.30 9.20 6.01
CA THR A 45 -0.46 7.74 6.00
C THR A 45 0.55 6.89 6.75
N VAL A 46 0.06 6.25 7.80
CA VAL A 46 0.61 4.99 8.28
C VAL A 46 0.15 3.87 7.35
N SER A 47 0.94 3.53 6.32
CA SER A 47 0.77 2.22 5.66
C SER A 47 1.27 1.13 6.61
N GLY A 48 0.46 0.86 7.63
CA GLY A 48 0.81 0.07 8.81
C GLY A 48 0.66 -1.44 8.65
N THR A 49 0.44 -1.93 7.43
CA THR A 49 0.52 -3.37 7.19
C THR A 49 1.56 -3.63 6.13
N LYS A 50 2.67 -4.23 6.55
CA LYS A 50 3.52 -4.97 5.61
C LYS A 50 2.57 -5.92 4.86
N PRO A 51 2.46 -5.83 3.53
CA PRO A 51 1.50 -6.65 2.80
C PRO A 51 1.74 -8.11 3.15
N ARG A 52 0.68 -8.79 3.61
CA ARG A 52 0.77 -10.19 4.00
C ARG A 52 1.09 -11.01 2.75
N SER A 53 2.25 -11.65 2.73
CA SER A 53 2.61 -12.59 1.67
C SER A 53 1.80 -13.87 1.83
N ILE A 54 1.04 -14.26 0.79
CA ILE A 54 0.30 -15.51 0.72
C ILE A 54 1.02 -16.46 -0.25
N ARG A 55 1.24 -17.71 0.16
CA ARG A 55 1.78 -18.75 -0.73
C ARG A 55 0.67 -19.24 -1.64
N VAL A 56 0.93 -19.24 -2.94
CA VAL A 56 0.04 -19.76 -3.98
C VAL A 56 0.73 -20.89 -4.73
N ASN A 57 -0.04 -21.89 -5.15
CA ASN A 57 0.41 -22.94 -6.07
C ASN A 57 -0.12 -22.61 -7.46
N ILE A 58 0.76 -22.61 -8.46
CA ILE A 58 0.43 -22.29 -9.86
C ILE A 58 1.06 -23.31 -10.80
N THR A 59 0.41 -23.54 -11.94
CA THR A 59 0.96 -24.36 -13.03
C THR A 59 1.63 -23.44 -14.05
N VAL A 60 2.87 -23.75 -14.41
CA VAL A 60 3.68 -22.98 -15.38
C VAL A 60 4.43 -23.96 -16.26
N PRO A 61 4.54 -23.73 -17.59
CA PRO A 61 5.40 -24.53 -18.45
C PRO A 61 6.85 -24.54 -17.95
N GLU A 62 7.51 -25.69 -18.06
CA GLU A 62 8.87 -25.91 -17.54
C GLU A 62 9.90 -24.95 -18.17
N ASP A 63 9.84 -24.78 -19.49
CA ASP A 63 10.74 -23.88 -20.23
C ASP A 63 10.57 -22.42 -19.77
N MET A 64 9.35 -22.01 -19.46
CA MET A 64 9.03 -20.69 -18.94
C MET A 64 9.53 -20.51 -17.50
N LEU A 65 9.40 -21.54 -16.65
CA LEU A 65 9.91 -21.50 -15.29
C LEU A 65 11.43 -21.28 -15.27
N HIS A 66 12.17 -21.99 -16.14
CA HIS A 66 13.62 -21.79 -16.29
C HIS A 66 13.99 -20.36 -16.72
N LYS A 67 13.26 -19.80 -17.70
CA LYS A 67 13.47 -18.42 -18.16
C LYS A 67 13.22 -17.42 -17.02
N ILE A 68 12.15 -17.61 -16.26
CA ILE A 68 11.83 -16.77 -15.10
C ILE A 68 12.96 -16.81 -14.07
N ASP A 69 13.43 -17.99 -13.70
CA ASP A 69 14.48 -18.15 -12.69
C ASP A 69 15.81 -17.53 -13.12
N ALA A 70 16.18 -17.70 -14.40
CA ALA A 70 17.39 -17.10 -14.95
C ALA A 70 17.35 -15.56 -14.89
N VAL A 71 16.24 -14.96 -15.33
CA VAL A 71 16.07 -13.50 -15.32
C VAL A 71 15.96 -12.95 -13.90
N ALA A 72 15.22 -13.64 -13.02
CA ALA A 72 15.11 -13.26 -11.61
C ALA A 72 16.49 -13.24 -10.95
N LYS A 73 17.29 -14.30 -11.14
CA LYS A 73 18.66 -14.38 -10.62
C LYS A 73 19.57 -13.29 -11.19
N GLN A 74 19.51 -13.02 -12.49
CA GLN A 74 20.27 -11.94 -13.12
C GLN A 74 19.95 -10.57 -12.50
N ARG A 75 18.70 -10.37 -12.06
CA ARG A 75 18.23 -9.13 -11.41
C ARG A 75 18.38 -9.13 -9.89
N GLY A 76 18.98 -10.16 -9.29
CA GLY A 76 19.09 -10.28 -7.83
C GLY A 76 17.74 -10.43 -7.11
N MET A 77 16.72 -10.91 -7.82
CA MET A 77 15.35 -11.09 -7.32
C MET A 77 15.05 -12.56 -7.03
N SER A 78 14.16 -12.80 -6.07
CA SER A 78 13.50 -14.11 -5.97
C SER A 78 12.50 -14.30 -7.10
N ARG A 79 12.17 -15.56 -7.42
CA ARG A 79 11.10 -15.91 -8.38
C ARG A 79 9.80 -15.18 -8.07
N SER A 80 9.38 -15.17 -6.80
CA SER A 80 8.14 -14.51 -6.37
C SER A 80 8.20 -12.99 -6.55
N SER A 81 9.33 -12.36 -6.21
CA SER A 81 9.52 -10.91 -6.41
C SER A 81 9.44 -10.54 -7.89
N PHE A 82 10.07 -11.33 -8.76
CA PHE A 82 10.01 -11.11 -10.20
C PHE A 82 8.57 -11.22 -10.76
N LEU A 83 7.83 -12.26 -10.36
CA LEU A 83 6.44 -12.46 -10.78
C LEU A 83 5.52 -11.32 -10.29
N VAL A 84 5.67 -10.89 -9.04
CA VAL A 84 4.90 -9.78 -8.47
C VAL A 84 5.21 -8.47 -9.22
N HIS A 85 6.49 -8.20 -9.51
CA HIS A 85 6.91 -7.02 -10.27
C HIS A 85 6.31 -7.02 -11.69
N ALA A 86 6.31 -8.17 -12.37
CA ALA A 86 5.68 -8.31 -13.69
C ALA A 86 4.16 -8.06 -13.63
N ALA A 87 3.47 -8.62 -12.62
CA ALA A 87 2.05 -8.41 -12.41
C ALA A 87 1.71 -6.93 -12.13
N GLN A 88 2.50 -6.26 -11.28
CA GLN A 88 2.31 -4.83 -10.98
C GLN A 88 2.39 -3.98 -12.25
N ASN A 89 3.38 -4.22 -13.11
CA ASN A 89 3.53 -3.51 -14.37
C ASN A 89 2.35 -3.73 -15.31
N ALA A 90 1.82 -4.96 -15.37
CA ALA A 90 0.65 -5.29 -16.19
C ALA A 90 -0.65 -4.66 -15.67
N ILE A 91 -0.81 -4.55 -14.35
CA ILE A 91 -1.97 -3.89 -13.73
C ILE A 91 -1.92 -2.38 -14.00
N THR A 92 -0.77 -1.75 -13.75
CA THR A 92 -0.60 -0.30 -13.90
C THR A 92 -0.66 0.16 -15.37
N SER A 93 -0.13 -0.63 -16.31
CA SER A 93 -0.24 -0.31 -17.74
C SER A 93 -1.69 -0.31 -18.21
N ARG A 94 -2.53 -1.20 -17.68
CA ARG A 94 -3.94 -1.33 -18.04
C ARG A 94 -4.80 -0.17 -17.51
N GLN A 95 -4.45 0.40 -16.35
CA GLN A 95 -5.12 1.58 -15.80
C GLN A 95 -4.87 2.83 -16.65
N LYS A 96 -3.67 3.01 -17.20
CA LYS A 96 -3.35 4.16 -18.06
C LYS A 96 -4.16 4.19 -19.36
N SER A 97 -4.57 3.03 -19.88
CA SER A 97 -5.36 2.93 -21.11
C SER A 97 -6.87 3.09 -20.91
N GLN A 98 -7.37 3.08 -19.67
CA GLN A 98 -8.80 3.22 -19.36
C GLN A 98 -9.19 4.63 -18.87
N SER A 99 -8.21 5.49 -18.62
CA SER A 99 -8.41 6.88 -18.18
C SER A 99 -8.09 7.91 -19.27
N MET A 100 -8.04 7.48 -20.55
CA MET A 100 -7.91 8.33 -21.73
C MET A 100 -9.10 8.14 -22.67
#